data_AF-A0A1S8TVQ5-F1
#
_entry.id   AF-A0A1S8TVQ5-F1
#
_cell.length_a   1.000
_cell.length_b   1.000
_cell.length_c   1.000
_cell.angle_alpha   90.00
_cell.angle_beta   90.00
_cell.angle_gamma   90.00
#
_symmetry.space_group_name_H-M   'P 1'
#
loop_
_entity.id
_entity.type
_entity.pdbx_description
1 polymer ?
#
loop_
_entity_poly.entity_id
_entity_poly.type
_entity_poly.pdbx_seq_one_letter_code
_entity_poly.pdbx_strand_id
1 'polypeptide(L)'
;MFVLNSFIDLICNSFFLTGYVTNSNTFPLPLDEAEEQMYLKKFKEGDKAAKSILIERNLRLVAHIVKKYSFPNKDVDELISIGTVGLIKAIDSFDSSKGTRLATYASRCIENEILMLFRNNKKQKSEIYLQDPIGVDKEGNELR
;
A
#
# COMPACT_ATOMS: atom_id res chain seq x y z
N MET A 1 -30.49 14.97 17.66
CA MET A 1 -29.77 14.54 16.44
C MET A 1 -28.25 14.64 16.62
N PHE A 2 -27.71 15.77 17.10
CA PHE A 2 -26.26 15.94 17.36
C PHE A 2 -25.64 14.92 18.34
N VAL A 3 -26.28 14.68 19.48
CA VAL A 3 -25.76 13.78 20.53
C VAL A 3 -25.67 12.32 20.04
N LEU A 4 -26.60 11.89 19.17
CA LEU A 4 -26.61 10.55 18.62
C LEU A 4 -25.44 10.35 17.63
N ASN A 5 -25.15 11.35 16.80
CA ASN A 5 -24.03 11.32 15.87
C ASN A 5 -22.69 11.30 16.60
N SER A 6 -22.50 12.13 17.63
CA SER A 6 -21.27 12.11 18.44
C SER A 6 -21.06 10.78 19.16
N PHE A 7 -22.15 10.10 19.53
CA PHE A 7 -22.08 8.77 20.13
C PHE A 7 -21.71 7.69 19.10
N ILE A 8 -22.25 7.78 17.88
CA ILE A 8 -21.88 6.92 16.75
C ILE A 8 -20.41 7.12 16.39
N ASP A 9 -19.92 8.36 16.31
CA ASP A 9 -18.52 8.67 16.02
C ASP A 9 -17.57 8.11 17.10
N LEU A 10 -17.97 8.16 18.38
CA LEU A 10 -17.20 7.59 19.48
C LEU A 10 -17.11 6.06 19.38
N ILE A 11 -18.22 5.40 19.03
CA ILE A 11 -18.27 3.94 18.83
C ILE A 11 -17.44 3.55 17.60
N CYS A 12 -17.57 4.27 16.48
CA CYS A 12 -16.79 4.04 15.26
C CYS A 12 -15.29 4.22 15.51
N ASN A 13 -14.87 5.28 16.19
CA ASN A 13 -13.47 5.51 16.54
C ASN A 13 -12.94 4.45 17.50
N SER A 14 -13.74 4.03 18.48
CA SER A 14 -13.33 2.95 19.39
C SER A 14 -13.17 1.62 18.64
N PHE A 15 -14.05 1.30 17.69
CA PHE A 15 -13.95 0.08 16.88
C PHE A 15 -12.72 0.11 15.97
N PHE A 16 -12.46 1.26 15.33
CA PHE A 16 -11.24 1.49 14.55
C PHE A 16 -9.98 1.34 15.40
N LEU A 17 -9.96 1.92 16.59
CA LEU A 17 -8.84 1.84 17.51
C LEU A 17 -8.59 0.40 17.97
N THR A 18 -9.65 -0.35 18.30
CA THR A 18 -9.53 -1.77 18.67
C THR A 18 -9.05 -2.62 17.50
N GLY A 19 -9.55 -2.40 16.28
CA GLY A 19 -9.10 -3.12 15.09
C GLY A 19 -7.62 -2.86 14.77
N TYR A 20 -7.15 -1.65 15.04
CA TYR A 20 -5.73 -1.29 14.88
C TYR A 20 -4.83 -1.96 15.92
N VAL A 21 -5.29 -2.05 17.19
CA VAL A 21 -4.52 -2.67 18.30
C VAL A 21 -4.46 -4.20 18.21
N THR A 22 -5.45 -4.85 17.60
CA THR A 22 -5.47 -6.32 17.41
C THR A 22 -4.74 -6.81 16.15
N ASN A 23 -4.14 -5.92 15.36
CA ASN A 23 -3.77 -6.17 13.95
C ASN A 23 -2.52 -7.05 13.72
N SER A 24 -2.04 -7.81 14.70
CA SER A 24 -0.87 -8.68 14.54
C SER A 24 -1.19 -10.06 13.94
N ASN A 25 -2.45 -10.50 13.94
CA ASN A 25 -2.88 -11.83 13.46
C ASN A 25 -4.04 -11.83 12.43
N THR A 26 -4.42 -10.68 11.86
CA THR A 26 -5.60 -10.57 10.95
C THR A 26 -5.42 -11.31 9.63
N PHE A 27 -4.19 -11.37 9.11
CA PHE A 27 -3.96 -11.92 7.78
C PHE A 27 -3.69 -13.43 7.83
N PRO A 28 -4.28 -14.20 6.90
CA PRO A 28 -4.01 -15.63 6.80
C PRO A 28 -2.51 -15.89 6.59
N LEU A 29 -2.07 -17.08 6.99
CA LEU A 29 -0.70 -17.53 6.78
C LEU A 29 -0.34 -17.50 5.27
N PRO A 30 0.94 -17.47 4.88
CA PRO A 30 1.30 -17.69 3.48
C PRO A 30 0.82 -19.08 3.02
N LEU A 31 0.64 -19.24 1.70
CA LEU A 31 0.36 -20.55 1.10
C LEU A 31 1.63 -21.40 1.11
N ASP A 32 1.46 -22.72 1.14
CA ASP A 32 2.57 -23.62 0.82
C ASP A 32 2.90 -23.56 -0.69
N GLU A 33 4.09 -24.01 -1.08
CA GLU A 33 4.58 -23.93 -2.45
C GLU A 33 3.69 -24.71 -3.43
N ALA A 34 3.17 -25.87 -3.01
CA ALA A 34 2.24 -26.66 -3.82
C ALA A 34 0.89 -25.95 -4.01
N GLU A 35 0.36 -25.32 -2.95
CA GLU A 35 -0.90 -24.59 -3.01
C GLU A 35 -0.77 -23.31 -3.85
N GLU A 36 0.33 -22.57 -3.71
CA GLU A 36 0.63 -21.38 -4.51
C GLU A 36 0.62 -21.72 -6.01
N GLN A 37 1.29 -22.81 -6.41
CA GLN A 37 1.29 -23.28 -7.80
C GLN A 37 -0.11 -23.66 -8.29
N MET A 38 -0.91 -24.32 -7.45
CA MET A 38 -2.29 -24.68 -7.77
C MET A 38 -3.16 -23.45 -8.02
N TYR A 39 -3.11 -22.44 -7.16
CA TYR A 39 -3.88 -21.21 -7.34
C TYR A 39 -3.39 -20.38 -8.53
N LEU A 40 -2.07 -20.34 -8.76
CA LEU A 40 -1.51 -19.68 -9.94
C LEU A 40 -1.98 -20.33 -11.25
N LYS A 41 -2.07 -21.67 -11.28
CA LYS A 41 -2.61 -22.39 -12.44
C LYS A 41 -4.08 -22.05 -12.67
N LYS A 42 -4.91 -22.12 -11.62
CA LYS A 42 -6.34 -21.74 -11.69
C LYS A 42 -6.53 -20.30 -12.16
N PHE A 43 -5.69 -19.38 -11.67
CA PHE A 43 -5.73 -17.99 -12.10
C PHE A 43 -5.41 -17.84 -13.60
N LYS A 44 -4.40 -18.57 -14.11
CA LYS A 44 -4.10 -18.62 -15.56
C LYS A 44 -5.24 -19.21 -16.39
N GLU A 45 -6.05 -20.10 -15.81
CA GLU A 45 -7.26 -20.66 -16.43
C GLU A 45 -8.47 -19.69 -16.36
N GLY A 46 -8.32 -18.51 -15.74
CA GLY A 46 -9.32 -17.46 -15.68
C GLY A 46 -10.10 -17.37 -14.37
N ASP A 47 -9.73 -18.15 -13.35
CA ASP A 47 -10.38 -18.12 -12.04
C ASP A 47 -10.02 -16.84 -11.25
N LYS A 48 -11.01 -15.94 -11.14
CA LYS A 48 -10.87 -14.70 -10.36
C LYS A 48 -10.80 -14.94 -8.86
N ALA A 49 -11.42 -16.00 -8.34
CA ALA A 49 -11.36 -16.33 -6.92
C ALA A 49 -9.94 -16.75 -6.52
N ALA A 50 -9.24 -17.47 -7.40
CA ALA A 50 -7.84 -17.82 -7.20
C ALA A 50 -6.95 -16.57 -7.06
N LYS A 51 -7.21 -15.51 -7.84
CA LYS A 51 -6.50 -14.22 -7.70
C LYS A 51 -6.74 -13.60 -6.31
N SER A 52 -7.98 -13.57 -5.84
CA SER A 52 -8.31 -13.02 -4.52
C SER A 52 -7.59 -13.76 -3.40
N ILE A 53 -7.53 -15.09 -3.47
CA ILE A 53 -6.80 -15.91 -2.49
C ILE A 53 -5.30 -15.59 -2.53
N LEU A 54 -4.70 -15.54 -3.72
CA LEU A 54 -3.28 -15.19 -3.86
C LEU A 54 -2.94 -13.82 -3.28
N ILE A 55 -3.82 -12.82 -3.48
CA ILE A 55 -3.66 -11.49 -2.89
C ILE A 55 -3.73 -11.58 -1.36
N GLU A 56 -4.80 -12.15 -0.81
CA GLU A 56 -5.07 -12.17 0.63
C GLU A 56 -3.95 -12.89 1.41
N ARG A 57 -3.47 -14.01 0.89
CA ARG A 57 -2.39 -14.81 1.48
C ARG A 57 -1.02 -14.11 1.42
N ASN A 58 -0.88 -13.08 0.59
CA ASN A 58 0.35 -12.30 0.44
C ASN A 58 0.27 -10.87 1.04
N LEU A 59 -0.85 -10.48 1.66
CA LEU A 59 -0.97 -9.14 2.28
C LEU A 59 0.04 -8.90 3.41
N ARG A 60 0.45 -9.95 4.12
CA ARG A 60 1.51 -9.87 5.15
C ARG A 60 2.84 -9.39 4.58
N LEU A 61 3.15 -9.77 3.35
CA LEU A 61 4.36 -9.34 2.65
C LEU A 61 4.30 -7.83 2.38
N VAL A 62 3.14 -7.32 1.94
CA VAL A 62 2.93 -5.88 1.72
C VAL A 62 3.16 -5.10 3.01
N ALA A 63 2.52 -5.51 4.11
CA ALA A 63 2.69 -4.87 5.40
C ALA A 63 4.15 -4.89 5.89
N HIS A 64 4.85 -6.01 5.69
CA HIS A 64 6.27 -6.14 6.03
C HIS A 64 7.15 -5.17 5.24
N ILE A 65 6.93 -5.07 3.92
CA ILE A 65 7.71 -4.17 3.06
C ILE A 65 7.41 -2.70 3.40
N VAL A 66 6.13 -2.34 3.53
CA VAL A 66 5.70 -0.97 3.86
C VAL A 66 6.30 -0.49 5.18
N LYS A 67 6.45 -1.38 6.18
CA LYS A 67 7.08 -1.05 7.46
C LYS A 67 8.49 -0.46 7.31
N LYS A 68 9.26 -0.87 6.29
CA LYS A 68 10.60 -0.33 5.97
C LYS A 68 10.56 1.11 5.47
N TYR A 69 9.43 1.55 4.90
CA TYR A 69 9.24 2.87 4.30
C TYR A 69 8.35 3.80 5.15
N SER A 70 7.90 3.33 6.31
CA SER A 70 7.16 4.13 7.27
C SER A 70 8.12 5.10 7.96
N PHE A 71 7.88 6.40 7.77
CA PHE A 71 8.61 7.49 8.41
C PHE A 71 7.61 8.36 9.19
N PRO A 72 8.06 9.10 10.22
CA PRO A 72 7.22 10.10 10.87
C PRO A 72 6.66 11.06 9.82
N ASN A 73 5.35 11.31 9.84
CA ASN A 73 4.59 12.16 8.91
C ASN A 73 4.19 11.56 7.54
N LYS A 74 4.31 10.24 7.32
CA LYS A 74 3.71 9.60 6.13
C LYS A 74 2.48 8.77 6.51
N ASP A 75 1.48 8.83 5.65
CA ASP A 75 0.28 8.01 5.77
C ASP A 75 0.62 6.55 5.46
N VAL A 76 0.59 5.71 6.49
CA VAL A 76 0.86 4.27 6.38
C VAL A 76 -0.23 3.59 5.54
N ASP A 77 -1.46 4.08 5.60
CA ASP A 77 -2.59 3.49 4.88
C ASP A 77 -2.48 3.74 3.37
N GLU A 78 -1.94 4.91 2.98
CA GLU A 78 -1.57 5.20 1.59
C GLU A 78 -0.50 4.23 1.09
N LEU A 79 0.55 3.99 1.88
CA LEU A 79 1.62 3.06 1.52
C LEU A 79 1.13 1.61 1.39
N ILE A 80 0.25 1.16 2.30
CA ILE A 80 -0.38 -0.16 2.21
C ILE A 80 -1.23 -0.27 0.94
N SER A 81 -1.99 0.77 0.61
CA SER A 81 -2.83 0.79 -0.59
C SER A 81 -1.99 0.71 -1.86
N ILE A 82 -0.94 1.53 -1.98
CA ILE A 82 -0.01 1.51 -3.12
C ILE A 82 0.76 0.18 -3.19
N GLY A 83 1.21 -0.33 -2.04
CA GLY A 83 1.86 -1.64 -1.97
C GLY A 83 0.95 -2.77 -2.44
N THR A 84 -0.34 -2.73 -2.08
CA THR A 84 -1.36 -3.68 -2.53
C THR A 84 -1.54 -3.63 -4.04
N VAL A 85 -1.54 -2.43 -4.64
CA VAL A 85 -1.55 -2.28 -6.11
C VAL A 85 -0.33 -2.94 -6.74
N GLY A 86 0.85 -2.80 -6.13
CA GLY A 86 2.08 -3.47 -6.58
C GLY A 86 2.00 -4.99 -6.51
N LEU A 87 1.39 -5.53 -5.45
CA LEU A 87 1.14 -6.97 -5.31
C LEU A 87 0.18 -7.48 -6.41
N ILE A 88 -0.91 -6.76 -6.66
CA ILE A 88 -1.89 -7.14 -7.70
C ILE A 88 -1.21 -7.18 -9.07
N LYS A 89 -0.46 -6.13 -9.42
CA LYS A 89 0.31 -6.08 -10.67
C LYS A 89 1.29 -7.24 -10.77
N ALA A 90 1.97 -7.56 -9.66
CA ALA A 90 2.91 -8.69 -9.62
C ALA A 90 2.22 -10.02 -9.90
N ILE A 91 1.05 -10.28 -9.31
CA ILE A 91 0.28 -11.51 -9.55
C ILE A 91 -0.19 -11.57 -11.02
N ASP A 92 -0.63 -10.44 -11.58
CA ASP A 92 -1.09 -10.36 -12.97
C ASP A 92 0.04 -10.63 -13.98
N SER A 93 1.27 -10.21 -13.69
CA SER A 93 2.42 -10.38 -14.58
C SER A 93 3.37 -11.52 -14.19
N PHE A 94 3.04 -12.30 -13.16
CA PHE A 94 3.91 -13.35 -12.65
C PHE A 94 4.01 -14.52 -13.64
N ASP A 95 5.24 -14.99 -13.84
CA ASP A 95 5.51 -16.15 -14.65
C ASP A 95 6.35 -17.19 -13.91
N SER A 96 5.71 -18.30 -13.56
CA SER A 96 6.33 -19.44 -12.90
C SER A 96 7.43 -20.12 -13.74
N SER A 97 7.49 -19.89 -15.06
CA SER A 97 8.55 -20.47 -15.91
C SER A 97 9.95 -19.95 -15.57
N LYS A 98 10.03 -18.78 -14.93
CA LYS A 98 11.29 -18.08 -14.61
C LYS A 98 11.99 -18.61 -13.36
N GLY A 99 11.43 -19.63 -12.69
CA GLY A 99 12.05 -20.29 -11.54
C GLY A 99 12.16 -19.44 -10.27
N THR A 100 11.44 -18.32 -10.18
CA THR A 100 11.40 -17.47 -8.99
C THR A 100 10.09 -17.67 -8.24
N ARG A 101 10.14 -17.63 -6.91
CA ARG A 101 8.92 -17.66 -6.08
C ARG A 101 8.11 -16.38 -6.26
N LEU A 102 6.79 -16.47 -6.15
CA LEU A 102 5.89 -15.32 -6.28
C LEU A 102 6.25 -14.21 -5.29
N ALA A 103 6.49 -14.57 -4.02
CA ALA A 103 6.86 -13.61 -2.98
C ALA A 103 8.12 -12.79 -3.34
N THR A 104 9.12 -13.41 -3.96
CA THR A 104 10.37 -12.74 -4.38
C THR A 104 10.13 -11.77 -5.54
N TYR A 105 9.26 -12.14 -6.47
CA TYR A 105 8.88 -11.26 -7.58
C TYR A 105 8.00 -10.10 -7.08
N ALA A 106 6.98 -10.43 -6.29
CA ALA A 106 6.04 -9.48 -5.71
C ALA A 106 6.74 -8.44 -4.83
N SER A 107 7.74 -8.82 -4.05
CA SER A 107 8.47 -7.86 -3.21
C SER A 107 9.11 -6.74 -4.03
N ARG A 108 9.73 -7.06 -5.18
CA ARG A 108 10.31 -6.07 -6.09
C ARG A 108 9.25 -5.15 -6.70
N CYS A 109 8.09 -5.69 -7.08
CA CYS A 109 6.98 -4.91 -7.62
C CYS A 109 6.38 -3.96 -6.58
N ILE A 110 6.18 -4.44 -5.34
CA ILE A 110 5.68 -3.65 -4.22
C ILE A 110 6.64 -2.49 -3.91
N GLU A 111 7.94 -2.78 -3.77
CA GLU A 111 8.95 -1.73 -3.54
C GLU A 111 8.97 -0.70 -4.69
N ASN A 112 8.85 -1.15 -5.94
CA ASN A 112 8.84 -0.25 -7.09
C ASN A 112 7.65 0.72 -7.07
N GLU A 113 6.43 0.26 -6.77
CA GLU A 113 5.25 1.14 -6.69
C GLU A 113 5.39 2.18 -5.56
N ILE A 114 5.90 1.78 -4.39
CA ILE A 114 6.17 2.69 -3.28
C ILE A 114 7.21 3.75 -3.68
N LEU A 115 8.28 3.35 -4.37
CA LEU A 115 9.29 4.28 -4.87
C LEU A 115 8.74 5.22 -5.95
N MET A 116 7.83 4.76 -6.80
CA MET A 116 7.14 5.59 -7.78
C MET A 116 6.28 6.67 -7.10
N LEU A 117 5.54 6.32 -6.04
CA LEU A 117 4.80 7.30 -5.23
C LEU A 117 5.73 8.40 -4.72
N PHE A 118 6.90 8.04 -4.17
CA PHE A 118 7.85 9.04 -3.65
C PHE A 118 8.44 9.93 -4.73
N ARG A 119 8.69 9.38 -5.93
CA ARG A 119 9.12 10.17 -7.08
C ARG A 119 8.03 11.16 -7.51
N ASN A 120 6.77 10.76 -7.48
CA ASN A 120 5.65 11.61 -7.86
C ASN A 120 5.41 12.74 -6.86
N ASN A 121 5.45 12.44 -5.56
CA ASN A 121 5.35 13.44 -4.49
C ASN A 121 6.50 14.46 -4.52
N LYS A 122 7.72 14.04 -4.90
CA LYS A 122 8.83 14.98 -5.07
C LYS A 122 8.61 15.94 -6.25
N LYS A 123 8.00 15.47 -7.35
CA LYS A 123 7.67 16.32 -8.50
C LYS A 123 6.63 17.38 -8.14
N GLN A 124 5.57 16.99 -7.42
CA GLN A 124 4.55 17.95 -6.96
C GLN A 124 5.14 19.06 -6.08
N LYS A 125 6.08 18.72 -5.18
CA LYS A 125 6.77 19.74 -4.36
C LYS A 125 7.67 20.70 -5.16
N SER A 126 8.06 20.33 -6.37
CA SER A 126 8.86 21.20 -7.26
C SER A 126 8.03 22.03 -8.23
N GLU A 127 6.71 21.86 -8.25
CA GLU A 127 5.82 22.74 -9.00
C GLU A 127 5.65 24.05 -8.21
N ILE A 128 6.07 25.16 -8.81
CA ILE A 128 5.95 26.51 -8.27
C ILE A 128 4.78 27.19 -8.99
N TYR A 129 3.84 27.78 -8.27
CA TYR A 129 2.75 28.50 -8.91
C TYR A 129 3.23 29.86 -9.41
N LEU A 130 2.64 30.37 -10.50
CA LEU A 130 3.03 31.66 -11.07
C LEU A 130 2.79 32.83 -10.11
N GLN A 131 1.83 32.70 -9.20
CA GLN A 131 1.53 33.67 -8.15
C GLN A 131 2.43 33.54 -6.91
N ASP A 132 3.25 32.49 -6.81
CA ASP A 132 4.14 32.34 -5.66
C ASP A 132 5.32 33.31 -5.78
N PRO A 133 5.70 34.01 -4.70
CA PRO A 133 6.83 34.93 -4.73
C PRO A 133 8.12 34.18 -5.06
N ILE A 134 9.00 34.80 -5.86
CA ILE A 134 10.28 34.21 -6.29
C ILE A 134 11.20 33.94 -5.07
N GLY A 135 10.99 34.70 -3.99
CA GLY A 135 11.57 34.50 -2.68
C GLY A 135 11.09 35.57 -1.70
N VAL A 136 11.63 35.54 -0.48
CA VAL A 136 11.46 36.61 0.52
C VAL A 136 12.81 37.27 0.79
N ASP A 137 12.82 38.59 0.90
CA ASP A 137 14.02 39.32 1.33
C ASP A 137 14.30 39.08 2.83
N LYS A 138 15.41 39.65 3.35
CA LYS A 138 15.76 39.53 4.77
C LYS A 138 14.79 40.25 5.71
N GLU A 139 13.91 41.09 5.16
CA GLU A 139 12.92 41.91 5.86
C GLU A 139 11.52 41.26 5.82
N GLY A 140 11.38 40.12 5.10
CA GLY A 140 10.15 39.35 4.99
C GLY A 140 9.22 39.80 3.87
N ASN A 141 9.64 40.70 2.98
CA ASN A 141 8.84 41.13 1.84
C ASN A 141 8.95 40.14 0.68
N GLU A 142 7.83 39.96 -0.02
CA GLU A 142 7.73 39.15 -1.23
C GLU A 142 8.54 39.77 -2.37
N LEU A 143 9.50 39.02 -2.91
CA LEU A 143 10.22 39.37 -4.12
C LEU A 143 9.32 39.04 -5.32
N ARG A 144 8.80 40.08 -5.98
CA ARG A 144 8.04 39.99 -7.23
C ARG A 144 8.94 40.01 -8.46
#